data_AF-A0A832E3Z1-F1
#
_entry.id   AF-A0A832E3Z1-F1
#
_cell.length_a   1.000
_cell.length_b   1.000
_cell.length_c   1.000
_cell.angle_alpha   90.00
_cell.angle_beta   90.00
_cell.angle_gamma   90.00
#
_symmetry.space_group_name_H-M   'P 1'
#
loop_
_entity.id
_entity.type
_entity.pdbx_description
1 polymer ?
#
loop_
_entity_poly.entity_id
_entity_poly.type
_entity_poly.pdbx_seq_one_letter_code
_entity_poly.pdbx_strand_id
1 'polypeptide(L)'
;MKSIQKIQKVTERGQITLPIEWRRAMKTKYISIDSKGDSIIINPVSYTKKDIDEYTVFDAIRDNSRKGLRASELQKILKKIDG
;
A
#
# COMPACT_ATOMS: atom_id res chain seq x y z
N MET A 1 0.43 5.88 -23.75
CA MET A 1 -0.34 6.76 -22.84
C MET A 1 0.00 8.20 -23.17
N LYS A 2 -0.96 9.13 -23.27
CA LYS A 2 -0.67 10.53 -23.62
C LYS A 2 0.00 11.22 -22.41
N SER A 3 1.03 12.02 -22.66
CA SER A 3 1.64 12.85 -21.61
C SER A 3 0.63 13.91 -21.15
N ILE A 4 0.41 14.03 -19.84
CA ILE A 4 -0.45 15.05 -19.24
C ILE A 4 0.47 16.03 -18.51
N GLN A 5 0.46 17.29 -18.94
CA GLN A 5 1.11 18.38 -18.24
C GLN A 5 0.03 19.34 -17.72
N LYS A 6 0.02 19.59 -16.41
CA LYS A 6 -0.91 20.51 -15.78
C LYS A 6 -0.23 21.23 -14.62
N ILE A 7 -0.25 22.56 -14.66
CA ILE A 7 0.18 23.40 -13.55
C ILE A 7 -1.02 23.60 -12.63
N GLN A 8 -0.83 23.45 -11.32
CA GLN A 8 -1.89 23.59 -10.33
C GLN A 8 -1.39 24.26 -9.07
N LYS A 9 -2.29 25.03 -8.44
CA LYS A 9 -2.02 25.65 -7.14
C LYS A 9 -1.99 24.57 -6.07
N VAL A 10 -0.99 24.64 -5.19
CA VAL A 10 -0.94 23.88 -3.95
C VAL A 10 -1.85 24.56 -2.94
N THR A 11 -2.69 23.81 -2.23
CA THR A 11 -3.53 24.39 -1.18
C THR A 11 -2.68 24.85 0.00
N GLU A 12 -3.24 25.67 0.88
CA GLU A 12 -2.55 26.13 2.10
C GLU A 12 -2.09 24.98 3.00
N ARG A 13 -2.73 23.81 2.88
CA ARG A 13 -2.38 22.59 3.62
C ARG A 13 -1.41 21.68 2.86
N GLY A 14 -0.82 22.14 1.77
CA GLY A 14 0.10 21.35 0.96
C GLY A 14 -0.56 20.31 0.06
N GLN A 15 -1.88 20.39 -0.16
CA GLN A 15 -2.58 19.38 -0.96
C GLN A 15 -2.51 19.71 -2.45
N ILE A 16 -2.44 18.65 -3.27
CA ILE A 16 -2.50 18.71 -4.72
C ILE A 16 -3.66 17.85 -5.23
N THR A 17 -4.45 18.38 -6.15
CA THR A 17 -5.52 17.63 -6.82
C THR A 17 -4.97 16.87 -8.01
N LEU A 18 -5.11 15.55 -8.06
CA LEU A 18 -4.66 14.77 -9.21
C LEU A 18 -5.54 15.01 -10.46
N PRO A 19 -4.97 15.13 -11.68
CA PRO A 19 -5.72 15.29 -12.92
C PRO A 19 -6.81 14.22 -13.11
N ILE A 20 -7.97 14.63 -13.63
CA ILE A 20 -9.12 13.73 -13.76
C ILE A 20 -8.87 12.60 -14.75
N GLU A 21 -8.12 12.89 -15.81
CA GLU A 21 -7.70 11.94 -16.84
C GLU A 21 -6.83 10.83 -16.22
N TRP A 22 -5.88 11.22 -15.37
CA TRP A 22 -5.02 10.27 -14.66
C TRP A 22 -5.80 9.42 -13.66
N ARG A 23 -6.66 10.05 -12.84
CA ARG A 23 -7.52 9.33 -11.88
C ARG A 23 -8.42 8.30 -12.57
N ARG A 24 -9.02 8.66 -13.71
CA ARG A 24 -9.87 7.75 -14.51
C ARG A 24 -9.08 6.59 -15.11
N ALA A 25 -7.84 6.83 -15.52
CA ALA A 25 -6.97 5.79 -16.07
C ALA A 25 -6.54 4.78 -14.99
N MET A 26 -6.12 5.24 -13.81
CA MET A 26 -5.53 4.38 -12.79
C MET A 26 -6.55 3.64 -11.91
N LYS A 27 -7.77 4.17 -11.75
CA LYS A 27 -8.86 3.53 -10.99
C LYS A 27 -8.47 3.01 -9.59
N THR A 28 -7.51 3.63 -8.92
CA THR A 28 -7.08 3.27 -7.56
C THR A 28 -7.49 4.34 -6.55
N LYS A 29 -7.73 3.92 -5.31
CA LYS A 29 -7.96 4.81 -4.16
C LYS A 29 -6.68 5.08 -3.37
N TYR A 30 -5.62 4.29 -3.62
CA TYR A 30 -4.38 4.31 -2.88
C TYR A 30 -3.22 4.68 -3.81
N ILE A 31 -2.33 5.54 -3.34
CA ILE A 31 -1.14 6.00 -4.06
C ILE A 31 0.07 5.84 -3.15
N SER A 32 1.21 5.49 -3.74
CA SER A 32 2.51 5.62 -3.09
C SER A 32 3.15 6.93 -3.54
N ILE A 33 3.94 7.49 -2.63
CA ILE A 33 4.60 8.79 -2.82
C ILE A 33 6.07 8.57 -2.49
N ASP A 34 6.91 8.67 -3.51
CA ASP A 34 8.37 8.55 -3.37
C ASP A 34 9.00 9.93 -3.55
N SER A 35 9.80 10.35 -2.58
CA SER A 35 10.58 11.59 -2.68
C SER A 35 11.97 11.27 -3.26
N LYS A 36 12.35 11.97 -4.33
CA LYS A 36 13.68 11.88 -4.96
C LYS A 36 14.21 13.29 -5.20
N GLY A 37 15.00 13.79 -4.25
CA GLY A 37 15.57 15.14 -4.32
C GLY A 37 14.49 16.21 -4.26
N ASP A 38 14.36 16.99 -5.34
CA ASP A 38 13.36 18.06 -5.50
C ASP A 38 12.04 17.57 -6.09
N SER A 39 11.96 16.28 -6.43
CA SER A 39 10.87 15.70 -7.19
C SER A 39 10.10 14.69 -6.35
N ILE A 40 8.78 14.72 -6.49
CA ILE A 40 7.89 13.70 -5.91
C ILE A 40 7.32 12.86 -7.04
N ILE A 41 7.48 11.54 -6.92
CA ILE A 41 6.91 10.56 -7.85
C ILE A 41 5.68 9.97 -7.18
N ILE A 42 4.54 10.05 -7.86
CA ILE A 42 3.27 9.50 -7.39
C ILE A 42 2.91 8.30 -8.25
N ASN A 43 2.82 7.14 -7.63
CA ASN A 43 2.44 5.89 -8.29
C ASN A 43 1.11 5.38 -7.74
N PRO A 44 0.23 4.79 -8.57
CA PRO A 44 -0.92 4.08 -8.05
C PRO A 44 -0.45 2.85 -7.28
N VAL A 45 -0.96 2.63 -6.06
CA VAL A 45 -0.78 1.34 -5.41
C VAL A 45 -1.67 0.35 -6.14
N SER A 46 -1.02 -0.56 -6.84
CA SER A 46 -1.64 -1.73 -7.43
C SER A 46 -1.34 -2.90 -6.49
N TYR A 47 -2.36 -3.49 -5.88
CA TYR A 47 -2.23 -4.85 -5.33
C TYR A 47 -2.52 -5.81 -6.48
N THR A 48 -1.61 -5.85 -7.45
CA THR A 48 -1.69 -6.89 -8.47
C THR A 48 -1.22 -8.18 -7.82
N LYS A 49 -1.81 -9.32 -8.16
CA LYS A 49 -1.30 -10.66 -7.77
C LYS A 49 0.17 -10.94 -8.17
N LYS A 50 0.89 -9.97 -8.72
CA LYS A 50 2.33 -10.02 -8.99
C LYS A 50 3.18 -9.44 -7.86
N ASP A 51 2.60 -8.75 -6.89
CA ASP A 51 3.29 -8.30 -5.67
C ASP A 51 3.41 -9.42 -4.60
N ILE A 52 3.28 -10.68 -5.05
CA ILE A 52 3.37 -11.94 -4.25
C ILE A 52 4.81 -12.28 -3.82
N ASP A 53 5.77 -11.36 -3.96
CA ASP A 53 7.08 -11.55 -3.31
C ASP A 53 7.08 -11.13 -1.83
N GLU A 54 5.97 -10.60 -1.30
CA GLU A 54 5.77 -10.57 0.16
C GLU A 54 5.37 -11.96 0.65
N TYR A 55 6.33 -12.68 1.23
CA TYR A 55 6.11 -13.96 1.89
C TYR A 55 5.16 -13.75 3.08
N THR A 56 3.86 -13.97 2.87
CA THR A 56 2.88 -13.98 3.97
C THR A 56 3.13 -15.24 4.79
N VAL A 57 3.94 -15.11 5.84
CA VAL A 57 4.33 -16.21 6.74
C VAL A 57 3.11 -16.78 7.49
N PHE A 58 2.05 -16.00 7.68
CA PHE A 58 0.82 -16.47 8.33
C PHE A 58 -0.42 -15.68 7.87
N ASP A 59 -1.38 -16.37 7.28
CA ASP A 59 -2.71 -15.84 6.97
C ASP A 59 -3.75 -16.63 7.78
N ALA A 60 -4.38 -16.01 8.77
CA ALA A 60 -5.36 -16.69 9.63
C ALA A 60 -6.55 -17.28 8.85
N ILE A 61 -6.88 -16.73 7.68
CA ILE A 61 -7.94 -17.24 6.80
C ILE A 61 -7.53 -18.61 6.23
N ARG A 62 -6.25 -18.78 5.89
CA ARG A 62 -5.67 -19.99 5.31
C ARG A 62 -5.18 -20.98 6.37
N ASP A 63 -4.46 -20.47 7.37
CA ASP A 63 -3.56 -21.25 8.22
C ASP A 63 -4.17 -21.56 9.60
N ASN A 64 -5.32 -20.97 9.95
CA ASN A 64 -5.96 -21.19 11.25
C ASN A 64 -7.50 -21.17 11.19
N SER A 65 -8.10 -21.72 10.13
CA SER A 65 -9.57 -21.83 9.98
C SER A 65 -10.33 -20.51 10.25
N ARG A 66 -9.77 -19.37 9.81
CA ARG A 66 -10.28 -18.00 10.03
C ARG A 66 -10.25 -17.53 11.49
N LYS A 67 -9.63 -18.27 12.40
CA LYS A 67 -9.40 -17.82 13.77
C LYS A 67 -8.12 -17.01 13.79
N GLY A 68 -8.26 -15.70 13.81
CA GLY A 68 -7.14 -14.81 14.08
C GLY A 68 -6.54 -15.12 15.46
N LEU A 69 -5.22 -15.07 15.56
CA LEU A 69 -4.50 -15.18 16.83
C LEU A 69 -4.10 -13.77 17.26
N ARG A 70 -4.32 -13.40 18.52
CA ARG A 70 -3.79 -12.13 19.03
C ARG A 70 -2.27 -12.22 19.14
N ALA A 71 -1.56 -11.12 18.91
CA ALA A 71 -0.09 -11.09 19.00
C ALA A 71 0.43 -11.61 20.36
N SER A 72 -0.29 -11.35 21.45
CA SER A 72 0.04 -11.84 22.79
C SER A 72 -0.11 -13.36 22.94
N GLU A 73 -0.99 -13.98 22.17
CA GLU A 73 -1.17 -15.44 22.16
C GLU A 73 -0.10 -16.11 21.32
N LEU A 74 0.27 -15.50 20.18
CA LEU A 74 1.40 -15.96 19.36
C LEU A 74 2.70 -15.95 20.16
N GLN A 75 2.96 -14.86 20.89
CA GLN A 75 4.13 -14.76 21.74
C GLN A 75 4.19 -15.87 22.80
N LYS A 76 3.06 -16.28 23.37
CA LYS A 76 2.99 -17.39 24.34
C LYS A 76 3.28 -18.74 23.69
N ILE A 77 2.83 -18.96 22.45
CA ILE A 77 3.10 -20.19 21.70
C ILE A 77 4.59 -20.28 21.37
N LEU A 78 5.19 -19.20 20.86
CA LEU A 78 6.61 -19.16 20.53
C LEU A 78 7.48 -19.44 21.76
N LYS A 79 7.16 -18.83 22.91
CA LYS A 79 7.85 -19.08 24.18
C LYS A 79 7.76 -20.54 24.69
N LYS A 80 6.76 -21.31 24.25
CA LYS A 80 6.63 -22.74 24.58
C LYS A 80 7.41 -23.65 23.63
N ILE A 81 7.76 -23.16 22.44
CA ILE A 81 8.54 -23.91 21.44
C ILE A 81 10.04 -23.75 21.74
N ASP A 82 10.45 -22.55 22.18
CA ASP A 82 11.84 -22.24 22.56
C ASP A 82 12.15 -22.53 24.04
N GLY A 83 11.25 -23.20 24.77
CA GLY A 83 11.35 -23.49 26.21
C GLY A 83 11.36 -24.96 26.53
#